data_AF-A0A442TX43-F1
#
_entry.id   AF-A0A442TX43-F1
#
_cell.length_a   1.000
_cell.length_b   1.000
_cell.length_c   1.000
_cell.angle_alpha   90.00
_cell.angle_beta   90.00
_cell.angle_gamma   90.00
#
_symmetry.space_group_name_H-M   'P 1'
#
loop_
_entity.id
_entity.type
_entity.pdbx_description
1 polymer ?
#
loop_
_entity_poly.entity_id
_entity_poly.type
_entity_poly.pdbx_seq_one_letter_code
_entity_poly.pdbx_strand_id
1 'polypeptide(L)'
;MFDLSTLTRRSIGVALVGCAFLAPAAMGAVTEDVAMGIRLAELLRAGRSVVSNYQTLINDPALGDKHLDSERFASEAIAVYSKNTGQDPFSGELTKRDRRLLEAQIGAMREVVDEQQDDINRAGIGFKGFVPAVFARLLNEKFAAKVGNEALVRVTAPEQLVRNRKSLPDAWEASVIVSVFSDPRRAKGEAYTDVTEVEGRPAFRMLLPEYYTESCLSCHGEPKGEIDITGYPKEGGKAGDLGGAISIVLFK
;
A
#
# COMPACT_ATOMS: atom_id res chain seq x y z
N MET A 1 -65.88 -60.17 -14.60
CA MET A 1 -64.49 -60.32 -14.15
C MET A 1 -64.02 -58.91 -13.79
N PHE A 2 -63.73 -58.71 -12.49
CA PHE A 2 -63.12 -57.60 -11.73
C PHE A 2 -62.39 -56.47 -12.54
N ASP A 3 -62.26 -55.20 -12.13
CA ASP A 3 -62.21 -54.62 -10.78
C ASP A 3 -62.30 -53.06 -10.78
N LEU A 4 -62.53 -52.47 -9.60
CA LEU A 4 -62.41 -51.04 -9.23
C LEU A 4 -60.93 -50.56 -9.18
N SER A 5 -60.66 -49.28 -9.48
CA SER A 5 -59.62 -48.44 -8.80
C SER A 5 -59.62 -46.99 -9.35
N THR A 6 -60.10 -45.97 -8.63
CA THR A 6 -59.40 -45.08 -7.66
C THR A 6 -58.29 -44.15 -8.21
N LEU A 7 -58.49 -42.84 -7.93
CA LEU A 7 -57.50 -41.79 -7.58
C LEU A 7 -56.46 -41.41 -8.68
N THR A 8 -55.94 -40.19 -8.82
CA THR A 8 -55.78 -39.05 -7.91
C THR A 8 -55.48 -37.79 -8.72
N ARG A 9 -56.02 -36.66 -8.27
CA ARG A 9 -55.71 -35.30 -8.74
C ARG A 9 -54.26 -34.96 -8.32
N ARG A 10 -53.34 -34.83 -9.29
CA ARG A 10 -51.97 -34.34 -9.01
C ARG A 10 -51.96 -32.82 -8.99
N SER A 11 -51.87 -32.26 -7.79
CA SER A 11 -51.55 -30.85 -7.56
C SER A 11 -50.09 -30.60 -7.92
N ILE A 12 -49.84 -29.64 -8.83
CA ILE A 12 -48.50 -29.15 -9.14
C ILE A 12 -48.09 -28.21 -7.99
N GLY A 13 -47.25 -28.71 -7.09
CA GLY A 13 -46.57 -27.87 -6.10
C GLY A 13 -45.44 -27.11 -6.79
N VAL A 14 -45.61 -25.81 -6.98
CA VAL A 14 -44.52 -24.90 -7.35
C VAL A 14 -43.62 -24.76 -6.12
N ALA A 15 -42.45 -25.40 -6.17
CA ALA A 15 -41.39 -25.17 -5.19
C ALA A 15 -40.81 -23.78 -5.43
N LEU A 16 -41.16 -22.83 -4.56
CA LEU A 16 -40.44 -21.56 -4.40
C LEU A 16 -39.03 -21.88 -3.92
N VAL A 17 -38.07 -21.86 -4.85
CA VAL A 17 -36.64 -21.82 -4.53
C VAL A 17 -36.40 -20.47 -3.87
N GLY A 18 -36.25 -20.50 -2.54
CA GLY A 18 -35.86 -19.33 -1.77
C GLY A 18 -34.44 -18.91 -2.18
N CYS A 19 -34.32 -17.74 -2.82
CA CYS A 19 -33.06 -17.02 -2.89
C CYS A 19 -32.62 -16.71 -1.47
N ALA A 20 -31.64 -17.46 -0.96
CA ALA A 20 -30.98 -17.12 0.29
C ALA A 20 -30.20 -15.81 0.09
N PHE A 21 -30.70 -14.72 0.70
CA PHE A 21 -29.99 -13.45 0.81
C PHE A 21 -28.78 -13.61 1.75
N LEU A 22 -27.66 -14.11 1.22
CA LEU A 22 -26.34 -13.97 1.85
C LEU A 22 -25.76 -12.62 1.41
N ALA A 23 -26.06 -11.52 2.13
CA ALA A 23 -25.62 -10.18 1.66
C ALA A 23 -25.16 -9.14 2.71
N PRO A 24 -25.51 -9.19 4.02
CA PRO A 24 -25.03 -8.14 4.95
C PRO A 24 -23.59 -8.33 5.45
N ALA A 25 -23.24 -9.56 5.87
CA ALA A 25 -21.95 -9.82 6.55
C ALA A 25 -20.74 -9.73 5.60
N ALA A 26 -20.87 -10.22 4.37
CA ALA A 26 -19.80 -10.15 3.37
C ALA A 26 -19.49 -8.69 2.98
N MET A 27 -20.51 -7.84 2.83
CA MET A 27 -20.33 -6.42 2.51
C MET A 27 -19.69 -5.64 3.67
N GLY A 28 -20.03 -5.99 4.92
CA GLY A 28 -19.40 -5.44 6.12
C GLY A 28 -17.90 -5.76 6.18
N ALA A 29 -17.53 -7.04 5.99
CA ALA A 29 -16.12 -7.47 6.02
C ALA A 29 -15.26 -6.78 4.94
N VAL A 30 -15.78 -6.62 3.71
CA VAL A 30 -15.07 -5.88 2.65
C VAL A 30 -14.88 -4.41 3.04
N THR A 31 -15.88 -3.78 3.66
CA THR A 31 -15.77 -2.38 4.12
C THR A 31 -14.69 -2.22 5.19
N GLU A 32 -14.61 -3.17 6.13
CA GLU A 32 -13.57 -3.20 7.18
C GLU A 32 -12.16 -3.39 6.58
N ASP A 33 -12.01 -4.32 5.63
CA ASP A 33 -10.72 -4.52 4.95
C ASP A 33 -10.28 -3.30 4.14
N VAL A 34 -11.22 -2.62 3.47
CA VAL A 34 -10.95 -1.37 2.74
C VAL A 34 -10.42 -0.31 3.70
N ALA A 35 -11.10 -0.12 4.83
CA ALA A 35 -10.68 0.85 5.84
C ALA A 35 -9.29 0.52 6.40
N MET A 36 -9.04 -0.75 6.71
CA MET A 36 -7.73 -1.21 7.21
C MET A 36 -6.64 -1.06 6.15
N GLY A 37 -6.94 -1.39 4.90
CA GLY A 37 -6.00 -1.24 3.78
C GLY A 37 -5.61 0.21 3.55
N ILE A 38 -6.59 1.13 3.55
CA ILE A 38 -6.33 2.57 3.45
C ILE A 38 -5.43 3.04 4.60
N ARG A 39 -5.71 2.59 5.82
CA ARG A 39 -4.93 2.95 7.01
C ARG A 39 -3.46 2.53 6.88
N LEU A 40 -3.17 1.30 6.45
CA LEU A 40 -1.79 0.83 6.20
C LEU A 40 -1.10 1.59 5.07
N ALA A 41 -1.84 1.89 3.99
CA ALA A 41 -1.31 2.60 2.84
C ALA A 41 -0.94 4.05 3.19
N GLU A 42 -1.83 4.76 3.89
CA GLU A 42 -1.58 6.14 4.34
C GLU A 42 -0.45 6.22 5.36
N LEU A 43 -0.30 5.21 6.22
CA LEU A 43 0.82 5.15 7.16
C LEU A 43 2.16 4.95 6.42
N LEU A 44 2.21 4.09 5.41
CA LEU A 44 3.37 3.96 4.53
C LEU A 44 3.68 5.28 3.79
N ARG A 45 2.66 5.95 3.24
CA ARG A 45 2.81 7.27 2.60
C ARG A 45 3.43 8.27 3.55
N ALA A 46 2.91 8.35 4.78
CA ALA A 46 3.38 9.29 5.78
C ALA A 46 4.86 9.09 6.12
N GLY A 47 5.30 7.85 6.36
CA GLY A 47 6.72 7.54 6.57
C GLY A 47 7.60 7.94 5.38
N ARG A 48 7.15 7.66 4.14
CA ARG A 48 7.86 8.08 2.92
C ARG A 48 7.92 9.60 2.77
N SER A 49 6.86 10.32 3.15
CA SER A 49 6.83 11.78 3.16
C SER A 49 7.82 12.37 4.13
N VAL A 50 7.98 11.79 5.33
CA VAL A 50 9.03 12.20 6.28
C VAL A 50 10.41 12.08 5.63
N VAL A 51 10.76 10.91 5.07
CA VAL A 51 12.05 10.72 4.38
C VAL A 51 12.23 11.72 3.23
N SER A 52 11.18 12.00 2.46
CA SER A 52 11.22 12.98 1.37
C SER A 52 11.51 14.39 1.87
N ASN A 53 10.86 14.81 2.96
CA ASN A 53 11.00 16.15 3.52
C ASN A 53 12.38 16.38 4.14
N TYR A 54 13.02 15.31 4.64
CA TYR A 54 14.35 15.37 5.24
C TYR A 54 15.50 15.10 4.25
N GLN A 55 15.26 14.97 2.95
CA GLN A 55 16.34 14.69 1.98
C GLN A 55 17.49 15.69 2.04
N THR A 56 17.19 16.99 2.22
CA THR A 56 18.24 18.01 2.36
C THR A 56 19.07 17.80 3.63
N LEU A 57 18.42 17.51 4.77
CA LEU A 57 19.10 17.29 6.04
C LEU A 57 19.93 16.00 6.02
N ILE A 58 19.33 14.90 5.55
CA ILE A 58 19.99 13.60 5.43
C ILE A 58 21.25 13.76 4.58
N ASN A 59 21.17 14.40 3.42
CA ASN A 59 22.27 14.52 2.48
C ASN A 59 23.22 15.72 2.74
N ASP A 60 23.10 16.41 3.87
CA ASP A 60 24.03 17.50 4.23
C ASP A 60 25.39 16.91 4.69
N PRO A 61 26.51 17.14 3.98
CA PRO A 61 27.81 16.59 4.39
C PRO A 61 28.42 17.30 5.61
N ALA A 62 27.95 18.50 5.98
CA ALA A 62 28.54 19.29 7.06
C ALA A 62 28.08 18.82 8.46
N LEU A 63 26.97 18.08 8.55
CA LEU A 63 26.41 17.60 9.82
C LEU A 63 26.64 16.11 9.98
N GLY A 64 27.16 15.71 11.15
CA GLY A 64 27.17 14.32 11.61
C GLY A 64 25.78 13.93 12.12
N ASP A 65 25.46 14.33 13.35
CA ASP A 65 24.14 14.08 13.93
C ASP A 65 23.03 14.90 13.24
N LYS A 66 22.04 14.21 12.68
CA LYS A 66 20.86 14.81 12.04
C LYS A 66 19.69 15.01 13.01
N HIS A 67 19.80 14.49 14.23
CA HIS A 67 18.73 14.42 15.21
C HIS A 67 17.45 13.78 14.65
N LEU A 68 17.58 12.84 13.70
CA LEU A 68 16.48 12.11 13.08
C LEU A 68 16.51 10.64 13.54
N ASP A 69 16.34 10.46 14.85
CA ASP A 69 16.18 9.13 15.45
C ASP A 69 14.82 8.50 15.13
N SER A 70 14.68 7.22 15.46
CA SER A 70 13.48 6.43 15.15
C SER A 70 12.23 6.91 15.88
N GLU A 71 12.34 7.44 17.09
CA GLU A 71 11.19 7.95 17.85
C GLU A 71 10.67 9.26 17.27
N ARG A 72 11.57 10.21 16.98
CA ARG A 72 11.20 11.43 16.26
C ARG A 72 10.59 11.09 14.91
N PHE A 73 11.21 10.18 14.16
CA PHE A 73 10.70 9.77 12.85
C PHE A 73 9.29 9.18 12.96
N ALA A 74 9.06 8.23 13.88
CA ALA A 74 7.76 7.60 14.07
C ALA A 74 6.69 8.61 14.50
N SER A 75 7.03 9.50 15.44
CA SER A 75 6.12 10.58 15.87
C SER A 75 5.75 11.51 14.72
N GLU A 76 6.71 11.91 13.89
CA GLU A 76 6.45 12.77 12.73
C GLU A 76 5.65 12.03 11.64
N ALA A 77 5.89 10.74 11.43
CA ALA A 77 5.10 9.93 10.50
C ALA A 77 3.64 9.83 10.96
N ILE A 78 3.38 9.62 12.26
CA ILE A 78 2.04 9.65 12.83
C ILE A 78 1.41 11.04 12.67
N ALA A 79 2.17 12.12 12.91
CA ALA A 79 1.66 13.48 12.73
C ALA A 79 1.29 13.78 11.25
N VAL A 80 2.12 13.33 10.30
CA VAL A 80 1.84 13.45 8.86
C VAL A 80 0.60 12.63 8.48
N TYR A 81 0.48 11.40 8.98
CA TYR A 81 -0.73 10.58 8.79
C TYR A 81 -1.98 11.34 9.29
N SER A 82 -1.92 11.85 10.53
CA SER A 82 -3.07 12.53 11.15
C SER A 82 -3.45 13.81 10.43
N LYS A 83 -2.45 14.57 9.94
CA LYS A 83 -2.68 15.75 9.11
C LYS A 83 -3.36 15.41 7.79
N ASN A 84 -2.94 14.33 7.13
CA ASN A 84 -3.42 13.98 5.79
C ASN A 84 -4.79 13.29 5.81
N THR A 85 -5.07 12.51 6.85
CA THR A 85 -6.31 11.72 6.97
C THR A 85 -7.37 12.38 7.87
N GLY A 86 -6.97 13.36 8.69
CA GLY A 86 -7.81 13.99 9.69
C GLY A 86 -8.03 13.14 10.95
N GLN A 87 -7.33 12.00 11.10
CA GLN A 87 -7.50 11.07 12.22
C GLN A 87 -6.17 10.46 12.66
N ASP A 88 -6.06 10.09 13.93
CA ASP A 88 -4.92 9.31 14.41
C ASP A 88 -4.94 7.88 13.83
N PRO A 89 -3.79 7.26 13.50
CA PRO A 89 -3.79 5.90 12.96
C PRO A 89 -4.40 4.88 13.93
N PHE A 90 -4.46 5.15 15.23
CA PHE A 90 -5.10 4.28 16.23
C PHE A 90 -6.49 4.74 16.69
N SER A 91 -7.05 5.79 16.10
CA SER A 91 -8.40 6.25 16.46
C SER A 91 -9.48 5.30 15.97
N GLY A 92 -10.59 5.24 16.71
CA GLY A 92 -11.74 4.39 16.41
C GLY A 92 -11.64 3.01 17.06
N GLU A 93 -12.64 2.17 16.81
CA GLU A 93 -12.62 0.78 17.25
C GLU A 93 -11.75 -0.05 16.30
N LEU A 94 -10.61 -0.53 16.82
CA LEU A 94 -9.70 -1.40 16.08
C LEU A 94 -9.78 -2.81 16.66
N THR A 95 -9.82 -3.81 15.78
CA THR A 95 -9.67 -5.20 16.21
C THR A 95 -8.26 -5.42 16.78
N LYS A 96 -8.06 -6.50 17.54
CA LYS A 96 -6.73 -6.89 18.02
C LYS A 96 -5.74 -7.14 16.87
N ARG A 97 -6.25 -7.60 15.71
CA ARG A 97 -5.46 -7.79 14.50
C ARG A 97 -5.03 -6.45 13.93
N ASP A 98 -5.97 -5.55 13.68
CA ASP A 98 -5.71 -4.25 13.05
C ASP A 98 -4.72 -3.41 13.86
N ARG A 99 -4.91 -3.36 15.18
CA ARG A 99 -3.96 -2.73 16.10
C ARG A 99 -2.56 -3.31 15.97
N ARG A 100 -2.44 -4.64 15.97
CA ARG A 100 -1.15 -5.34 15.81
C ARG A 100 -0.50 -5.02 14.46
N LEU A 101 -1.27 -4.92 13.38
CA LEU A 101 -0.73 -4.55 12.06
C LEU A 101 -0.17 -3.12 12.06
N LEU A 102 -0.87 -2.16 12.64
CA LEU A 102 -0.39 -0.77 12.73
C LEU A 102 0.87 -0.66 13.61
N GLU A 103 0.85 -1.33 14.77
CA GLU A 103 2.01 -1.41 15.66
C GLU A 103 3.21 -2.05 14.95
N ALA A 104 3.00 -3.12 14.19
CA ALA A 104 4.05 -3.77 13.41
C ALA A 104 4.60 -2.85 12.31
N GLN A 105 3.75 -2.05 11.65
CA GLN A 105 4.19 -1.11 10.62
C GLN A 105 5.02 0.03 11.21
N ILE A 106 4.60 0.62 12.34
CA ILE A 106 5.37 1.66 13.04
C ILE A 106 6.66 1.08 13.62
N GLY A 107 6.63 -0.13 14.19
CA GLY A 107 7.83 -0.83 14.65
C GLY A 107 8.82 -1.07 13.51
N ALA A 108 8.32 -1.48 12.33
CA ALA A 108 9.15 -1.60 11.12
C ALA A 108 9.76 -0.26 10.69
N MET A 109 9.02 0.86 10.80
CA MET A 109 9.59 2.20 10.53
C MET A 109 10.76 2.51 11.45
N ARG A 110 10.59 2.27 12.76
CA ARG A 110 11.64 2.51 13.76
C ARG A 110 12.89 1.70 13.45
N GLU A 111 12.74 0.40 13.22
CA GLU A 111 13.85 -0.50 12.91
C GLU A 111 14.61 -0.07 11.65
N VAL A 112 13.91 0.36 10.60
CA VAL A 112 14.58 0.86 9.39
C VAL A 112 15.38 2.12 9.69
N VAL A 113 14.85 3.05 10.48
CA VAL A 113 15.55 4.29 10.81
C VAL A 113 16.74 4.04 11.73
N ASP A 114 16.61 3.13 12.69
CA ASP A 114 17.70 2.71 13.59
C ASP A 114 18.84 2.05 12.79
N GLU A 115 18.52 1.08 11.93
CA GLU A 115 19.50 0.37 11.09
C GLU A 115 20.15 1.27 10.02
N GLN A 116 19.64 2.47 9.80
CA GLN A 116 20.16 3.42 8.81
C GLN A 116 20.82 4.64 9.45
N GLN A 117 20.93 4.71 10.79
CA GLN A 117 21.54 5.85 11.48
C GLN A 117 22.99 6.10 11.03
N ASP A 118 23.79 5.05 10.78
CA ASP A 118 25.18 5.19 10.32
C ASP A 118 25.28 5.85 8.94
N ASP A 119 24.32 5.61 8.05
CA ASP A 119 24.26 6.26 6.74
C ASP A 119 23.67 7.67 6.86
N ILE A 120 22.56 7.84 7.59
CA ILE A 120 21.89 9.13 7.83
C ILE A 120 22.87 10.14 8.45
N ASN A 121 23.61 9.73 9.47
CA ASN A 121 24.51 10.59 10.24
C ASN A 121 25.95 10.64 9.70
N ARG A 122 26.21 10.05 8.52
CA ARG A 122 27.56 10.07 7.94
C ARG A 122 27.96 11.47 7.51
N ALA A 123 28.94 12.05 8.20
CA ALA A 123 29.54 13.33 7.83
C ALA A 123 30.43 13.21 6.58
N GLY A 124 30.65 14.32 5.89
CA GLY A 124 31.54 14.41 4.72
C GLY A 124 31.01 13.76 3.44
N ILE A 125 29.85 13.09 3.49
CA ILE A 125 29.20 12.49 2.32
C ILE A 125 27.88 13.21 2.07
N GLY A 126 27.68 13.64 0.81
CA GLY A 126 26.43 14.23 0.35
C GLY A 126 25.33 13.18 0.20
N PHE A 127 25.02 12.80 -1.04
CA PHE A 127 23.98 11.80 -1.29
C PHE A 127 24.29 10.44 -0.65
N LYS A 128 23.39 9.97 0.21
CA LYS A 128 23.54 8.73 1.02
C LYS A 128 22.69 7.56 0.55
N GLY A 129 21.82 7.74 -0.45
CA GLY A 129 20.96 6.67 -0.96
C GLY A 129 19.75 6.32 -0.08
N PHE A 130 19.60 6.91 1.11
CA PHE A 130 18.41 6.75 1.95
C PHE A 130 17.25 7.62 1.46
N VAL A 131 16.61 7.16 0.38
CA VAL A 131 15.49 7.82 -0.32
C VAL A 131 14.15 7.15 0.01
N PRO A 132 12.99 7.81 -0.25
CA PRO A 132 11.67 7.26 0.11
C PRO A 132 11.39 5.86 -0.46
N ALA A 133 11.88 5.53 -1.65
CA ALA A 133 11.71 4.20 -2.26
C ALA A 133 12.53 3.11 -1.53
N VAL A 134 13.75 3.44 -1.09
CA VAL A 134 14.60 2.52 -0.31
C VAL A 134 13.98 2.30 1.07
N PHE A 135 13.56 3.37 1.75
CA PHE A 135 12.83 3.27 3.02
C PHE A 135 11.60 2.38 2.89
N ALA A 136 10.76 2.61 1.87
CA ALA A 136 9.55 1.82 1.67
C ALA A 136 9.89 0.33 1.50
N ARG A 137 10.88 -0.02 0.68
CA ARG A 137 11.32 -1.41 0.50
C ARG A 137 11.76 -2.04 1.82
N LEU A 138 12.64 -1.37 2.57
CA LEU A 138 13.14 -1.89 3.84
C LEU A 138 12.01 -2.07 4.86
N LEU A 139 11.08 -1.12 4.93
CA LEU A 139 9.90 -1.20 5.78
C LEU A 139 9.04 -2.41 5.41
N ASN A 140 8.77 -2.62 4.11
CA ASN A 140 7.98 -3.76 3.64
C ASN A 140 8.61 -5.09 4.06
N GLU A 141 9.94 -5.21 3.93
CA GLU A 141 10.70 -6.41 4.33
C GLU A 141 10.57 -6.66 5.84
N LYS A 142 10.72 -5.63 6.68
CA LYS A 142 10.54 -5.73 8.14
C LYS A 142 9.09 -6.02 8.54
N PHE A 143 8.12 -5.37 7.89
CA PHE A 143 6.70 -5.59 8.13
C PHE A 143 6.30 -7.03 7.80
N ALA A 144 6.72 -7.54 6.64
CA ALA A 144 6.47 -8.93 6.25
C ALA A 144 7.13 -9.93 7.22
N ALA A 145 8.33 -9.63 7.73
CA ALA A 145 8.97 -10.47 8.74
C ALA A 145 8.17 -10.55 10.06
N LYS A 146 7.42 -9.49 10.41
CA LYS A 146 6.60 -9.42 11.64
C LYS A 146 5.22 -10.07 11.47
N VAL A 147 4.54 -9.75 10.37
CA VAL A 147 3.11 -10.04 10.18
C VAL A 147 2.78 -10.53 8.77
N GLY A 148 3.75 -11.04 8.01
CA GLY A 148 3.55 -11.48 6.62
C GLY A 148 2.53 -12.61 6.43
N ASN A 149 2.23 -13.36 7.49
CA ASN A 149 1.13 -14.33 7.49
C ASN A 149 -0.25 -13.67 7.56
N GLU A 150 -0.35 -12.39 7.89
CA GLU A 150 -1.60 -11.67 8.09
C GLU A 150 -1.80 -10.55 7.09
N ALA A 151 -0.73 -9.83 6.75
CA ALA A 151 -0.79 -8.73 5.79
C ALA A 151 0.54 -8.54 5.06
N LEU A 152 0.46 -8.04 3.83
CA LEU A 152 1.59 -7.52 3.08
C LEU A 152 1.30 -6.07 2.69
N VAL A 153 2.33 -5.24 2.77
CA VAL A 153 2.29 -3.84 2.34
C VAL A 153 3.50 -3.62 1.46
N ARG A 154 3.30 -3.12 0.24
CA ARG A 154 4.42 -2.80 -0.66
C ARG A 154 4.15 -1.65 -1.62
N VAL A 155 5.23 -1.10 -2.18
CA VAL A 155 5.18 -0.14 -3.29
C VAL A 155 5.57 -0.85 -4.57
N THR A 156 4.79 -0.62 -5.63
CA THR A 156 5.06 -1.04 -7.00
C THR A 156 4.84 0.13 -7.96
N ALA A 157 4.99 -0.10 -9.26
CA ALA A 157 4.80 0.89 -10.30
C ALA A 157 4.49 0.23 -11.65
N PRO A 158 4.04 0.98 -12.66
CA PRO A 158 4.10 0.52 -14.04
C PRO A 158 5.48 -0.06 -14.36
N GLU A 159 5.54 -1.24 -14.97
CA GLU A 159 6.76 -2.04 -15.13
C GLU A 159 7.93 -1.23 -15.72
N GLN A 160 7.65 -0.38 -16.71
CA GLN A 160 8.63 0.48 -17.36
C GLN A 160 9.25 1.57 -16.46
N LEU A 161 8.66 1.86 -15.30
CA LEU A 161 9.15 2.83 -14.31
C LEU A 161 9.90 2.15 -13.15
N VAL A 162 9.93 0.81 -13.10
CA VAL A 162 10.51 0.08 -11.97
C VAL A 162 12.04 0.02 -12.09
N ARG A 163 12.73 0.76 -11.21
CA ARG A 163 14.20 0.72 -11.10
C ARG A 163 14.73 -0.46 -10.28
N ASN A 164 14.00 -0.86 -9.25
CA ASN A 164 14.35 -2.02 -8.41
C ASN A 164 13.43 -3.19 -8.74
N ARG A 165 14.00 -4.31 -9.21
CA ARG A 165 13.24 -5.51 -9.60
C ARG A 165 12.37 -6.10 -8.49
N LYS A 166 12.72 -5.89 -7.21
CA LYS A 166 11.88 -6.31 -6.07
C LYS A 166 10.56 -5.53 -5.96
N SER A 167 10.42 -4.43 -6.70
CA SER A 167 9.21 -3.60 -6.77
C SER A 167 8.40 -3.84 -8.04
N LEU A 168 8.76 -4.84 -8.86
CA LEU A 168 7.97 -5.20 -10.04
C LEU A 168 6.54 -5.58 -9.63
N PRO A 169 5.53 -5.17 -10.41
CA PRO A 169 4.17 -5.59 -10.15
C PRO A 169 4.02 -7.08 -10.40
N ASP A 170 3.12 -7.73 -9.66
CA ASP A 170 2.65 -9.06 -10.04
C ASP A 170 1.59 -8.97 -11.15
N ALA A 171 1.15 -10.11 -11.67
CA ALA A 171 0.20 -10.15 -12.78
C ALA A 171 -1.14 -9.44 -12.47
N TRP A 172 -1.62 -9.50 -11.23
CA TRP A 172 -2.85 -8.83 -10.82
C TRP A 172 -2.64 -7.32 -10.79
N GLU A 173 -1.53 -6.85 -10.21
CA GLU A 173 -1.22 -5.43 -10.13
C GLU A 173 -0.95 -4.80 -11.49
N ALA A 174 -0.19 -5.50 -12.34
CA ALA A 174 0.09 -5.06 -13.70
C ALA A 174 -1.21 -4.90 -14.49
N SER A 175 -2.13 -5.85 -14.36
CA SER A 175 -3.47 -5.78 -14.95
C SER A 175 -4.23 -4.55 -14.45
N VAL A 176 -4.26 -4.30 -13.13
CA VAL A 176 -4.98 -3.15 -12.54
C VAL A 176 -4.37 -1.81 -12.97
N ILE A 177 -3.04 -1.71 -12.98
CA ILE A 177 -2.33 -0.51 -13.43
C ILE A 177 -2.68 -0.17 -14.88
N VAL A 178 -2.64 -1.15 -15.77
CA VAL A 178 -2.87 -0.96 -17.20
C VAL A 178 -4.36 -0.75 -17.52
N SER A 179 -5.25 -1.56 -16.96
CA SER A 179 -6.66 -1.56 -17.34
C SER A 179 -7.54 -0.59 -16.53
N VAL A 180 -7.13 -0.25 -15.31
CA VAL A 180 -7.96 0.55 -14.40
C VAL A 180 -7.36 1.93 -14.12
N PHE A 181 -6.09 2.02 -13.72
CA PHE A 181 -5.49 3.32 -13.40
C PHE A 181 -5.16 4.18 -14.62
N SER A 182 -5.13 3.56 -15.80
CA SER A 182 -4.91 4.29 -17.06
C SER A 182 -6.21 4.81 -17.70
N ASP A 183 -7.40 4.53 -17.13
CA ASP A 183 -8.67 5.08 -17.64
C ASP A 183 -8.81 6.56 -17.27
N PRO A 184 -8.82 7.49 -18.25
CA PRO A 184 -8.91 8.93 -17.97
C PRO A 184 -10.25 9.36 -17.38
N ARG A 185 -11.29 8.52 -17.42
CA ARG A 185 -12.62 8.80 -16.86
C ARG A 185 -12.72 8.48 -15.38
N ARG A 186 -11.74 7.74 -14.84
CA ARG A 186 -11.72 7.38 -13.43
C ARG A 186 -11.25 8.57 -12.59
N ALA A 187 -11.84 8.75 -11.41
CA ALA A 187 -11.36 9.75 -10.48
C ALA A 187 -9.93 9.40 -10.02
N LYS A 188 -9.02 10.39 -10.10
CA LYS A 188 -7.64 10.22 -9.65
C LYS A 188 -7.62 9.90 -8.15
N GLY A 189 -6.77 8.95 -7.77
CA GLY A 189 -6.54 8.58 -6.38
C GLY A 189 -7.43 7.45 -5.84
N GLU A 190 -8.44 7.00 -6.58
CA GLU A 190 -9.29 5.90 -6.13
C GLU A 190 -8.54 4.56 -6.07
N ALA A 191 -8.66 3.87 -4.94
CA ALA A 191 -8.15 2.51 -4.78
C ALA A 191 -8.96 1.52 -5.63
N TYR A 192 -8.32 0.47 -6.14
CA TYR A 192 -8.98 -0.70 -6.69
C TYR A 192 -8.88 -1.84 -5.67
N THR A 193 -9.97 -2.55 -5.43
CA THR A 193 -10.03 -3.65 -4.46
C THR A 193 -10.60 -4.91 -5.07
N ASP A 194 -10.16 -6.04 -4.55
CA ASP A 194 -10.58 -7.36 -5.01
C ASP A 194 -10.43 -8.39 -3.87
N VAL A 195 -11.18 -9.49 -3.95
CA VAL A 195 -11.02 -10.64 -3.05
C VAL A 195 -10.60 -11.83 -3.90
N THR A 196 -9.34 -12.23 -3.77
CA THR A 196 -8.70 -13.22 -4.64
C THR A 196 -7.64 -14.00 -3.87
N GLU A 197 -6.96 -14.94 -4.53
CA GLU A 197 -5.88 -15.70 -3.91
C GLU A 197 -4.53 -15.02 -4.10
N VAL A 198 -3.72 -15.03 -3.02
CA VAL A 198 -2.30 -14.68 -3.05
C VAL A 198 -1.54 -15.88 -2.52
N GLU A 199 -0.68 -16.47 -3.35
CA GLU A 199 0.07 -17.68 -3.02
C GLU A 199 -0.83 -18.84 -2.53
N GLY A 200 -1.99 -19.02 -3.16
CA GLY A 200 -2.98 -20.06 -2.82
C GLY A 200 -3.75 -19.80 -1.51
N ARG A 201 -3.67 -18.59 -0.96
CA ARG A 201 -4.38 -18.19 0.26
C ARG A 201 -5.43 -17.13 -0.07
N PRO A 202 -6.68 -17.28 0.37
CA PRO A 202 -7.70 -16.24 0.21
C PRO A 202 -7.26 -14.94 0.87
N ALA A 203 -7.38 -13.84 0.14
CA ALA A 203 -6.98 -12.53 0.62
C ALA A 203 -7.85 -11.42 0.03
N PHE A 204 -8.06 -10.38 0.83
CA PHE A 204 -8.43 -9.08 0.29
C PHE A 204 -7.18 -8.41 -0.28
N ARG A 205 -7.29 -7.86 -1.49
CA ARG A 205 -6.24 -7.08 -2.14
C ARG A 205 -6.73 -5.66 -2.40
N MET A 206 -5.85 -4.70 -2.18
CA MET A 206 -6.07 -3.31 -2.56
C MET A 206 -4.85 -2.77 -3.27
N LEU A 207 -5.08 -2.04 -4.36
CA LEU A 207 -4.06 -1.25 -5.04
C LEU A 207 -4.48 0.21 -5.00
N LEU A 208 -3.61 1.08 -4.50
CA LEU A 208 -3.85 2.52 -4.36
C LEU A 208 -2.85 3.28 -5.25
N PRO A 209 -3.29 4.06 -6.25
CA PRO A 209 -2.38 4.70 -7.19
C PRO A 209 -1.60 5.85 -6.54
N GLU A 210 -0.33 5.98 -6.91
CA GLU A 210 0.58 7.05 -6.51
C GLU A 210 0.90 7.94 -7.70
N TYR A 211 0.78 9.25 -7.53
CA TYR A 211 1.10 10.22 -8.56
C TYR A 211 2.34 11.03 -8.18
N TYR A 212 3.16 11.39 -9.16
CA TYR A 212 4.31 12.23 -8.89
C TYR A 212 3.88 13.58 -8.33
N THR A 213 4.53 13.99 -7.26
CA THR A 213 4.51 15.36 -6.73
C THR A 213 5.77 16.09 -7.17
N GLU A 214 5.85 17.40 -6.91
CA GLU A 214 7.04 18.21 -7.24
C GLU A 214 8.33 17.63 -6.65
N SER A 215 8.30 17.09 -5.43
CA SER A 215 9.50 16.49 -4.82
C SER A 215 9.98 15.24 -5.57
N CYS A 216 9.07 14.48 -6.19
CA CYS A 216 9.41 13.32 -7.02
C CYS A 216 10.20 13.71 -8.28
N LEU A 217 9.94 14.90 -8.83
CA LEU A 217 10.48 15.32 -10.13
C LEU A 217 11.99 15.60 -10.09
N SER A 218 12.57 15.77 -8.90
CA SER A 218 14.02 15.84 -8.74
C SER A 218 14.75 14.61 -9.31
N CYS A 219 14.13 13.43 -9.21
CA CYS A 219 14.69 12.15 -9.66
C CYS A 219 13.91 11.53 -10.83
N HIS A 220 12.62 11.86 -10.99
CA HIS A 220 11.76 11.26 -12.01
C HIS A 220 11.35 12.22 -13.14
N GLY A 221 11.69 13.51 -13.02
CA GLY A 221 11.18 14.58 -13.87
C GLY A 221 11.86 14.72 -15.22
N GLU A 222 11.71 15.90 -15.83
CA GLU A 222 12.40 16.28 -17.06
C GLU A 222 13.80 16.87 -16.78
N PRO A 223 14.71 16.89 -17.79
CA PRO A 223 14.63 16.18 -19.06
C PRO A 223 14.78 14.65 -18.91
N LYS A 224 13.98 13.93 -19.70
CA LYS A 224 14.05 12.46 -19.78
C LYS A 224 15.47 12.00 -20.17
N GLY A 225 15.98 10.98 -19.49
CA GLY A 225 17.29 10.40 -19.77
C GLY A 225 18.47 11.09 -19.08
N GLU A 226 18.29 12.26 -18.46
CA GLU A 226 19.31 12.84 -17.59
C GLU A 226 19.55 11.94 -16.39
N ILE A 227 20.81 11.71 -16.03
CA ILE A 227 21.15 10.89 -14.87
C ILE A 227 20.84 11.68 -13.59
N ASP A 228 19.98 11.11 -12.75
CA ASP A 228 19.65 11.70 -11.47
C ASP A 228 20.68 11.40 -10.38
N ILE A 229 20.44 11.96 -9.20
CA ILE A 229 21.33 11.81 -8.03
C ILE A 229 21.48 10.34 -7.57
N THR A 230 20.53 9.48 -7.93
CA THR A 230 20.54 8.04 -7.61
C THR A 230 21.32 7.21 -8.62
N GLY A 231 21.78 7.83 -9.73
CA GLY A 231 22.52 7.17 -10.81
C GLY A 231 21.63 6.56 -11.90
N TYR A 232 20.33 6.84 -11.90
CA TYR A 232 19.40 6.32 -12.91
C TYR A 232 18.96 7.44 -13.87
N PRO A 233 18.67 7.12 -15.15
CA PRO A 233 18.08 8.08 -16.06
C PRO A 233 16.66 8.44 -15.60
N LYS A 234 16.37 9.75 -15.54
CA LYS A 234 15.02 10.24 -15.25
C LYS A 234 14.01 9.75 -16.29
N GLU A 235 12.80 9.46 -15.84
CA GLU A 235 11.72 8.94 -16.67
C GLU A 235 11.05 10.04 -17.53
N GLY A 236 11.24 11.32 -17.18
CA GLY A 236 10.58 12.45 -17.85
C GLY A 236 9.16 12.69 -17.36
N GLY A 237 8.85 12.26 -16.13
CA GLY A 237 7.53 12.40 -15.53
C GLY A 237 7.18 13.85 -15.18
N LYS A 238 5.88 14.10 -15.00
CA LYS A 238 5.31 15.39 -14.60
C LYS A 238 4.48 15.23 -13.35
N ALA A 239 4.27 16.33 -12.64
CA ALA A 239 3.38 16.34 -11.49
C ALA A 239 1.99 15.85 -11.91
N GLY A 240 1.45 14.87 -11.17
CA GLY A 240 0.16 14.25 -11.45
C GLY A 240 0.18 13.08 -12.44
N ASP A 241 1.35 12.70 -12.99
CA ASP A 241 1.52 11.44 -13.72
C ASP A 241 1.52 10.25 -12.75
N LEU A 242 1.01 9.09 -13.20
CA LEU A 242 1.04 7.86 -12.42
C LEU A 242 2.49 7.37 -12.27
N GLY A 243 3.04 7.53 -11.06
CA GLY A 243 4.43 7.19 -10.74
C GLY A 243 4.59 5.87 -9.98
N GLY A 244 3.50 5.34 -9.41
CA GLY A 244 3.54 4.11 -8.63
C GLY A 244 2.16 3.64 -8.17
N ALA A 245 2.16 2.64 -7.29
CA ALA A 245 1.00 2.22 -6.52
C ALA A 245 1.42 1.57 -5.20
N ILE A 246 0.58 1.68 -4.18
CA ILE A 246 0.72 0.94 -2.92
C ILE A 246 -0.20 -0.28 -3.00
N SER A 247 0.39 -1.45 -2.82
CA SER A 247 -0.29 -2.74 -2.80
C SER A 247 -0.43 -3.23 -1.37
N ILE A 248 -1.67 -3.57 -1.01
CA ILE A 248 -2.03 -4.14 0.27
C ILE A 248 -2.64 -5.51 0.02
N VAL A 249 -2.21 -6.48 0.83
CA VAL A 249 -2.84 -7.80 0.93
C VAL A 249 -3.23 -8.01 2.39
N LEU A 250 -4.47 -8.37 2.66
CA LEU A 250 -4.96 -8.80 3.97
C LEU A 250 -5.44 -10.24 3.84
N PHE A 251 -4.69 -11.18 4.40
CA PHE A 251 -5.04 -12.60 4.34
C PHE A 251 -6.29 -12.91 5.18
N LYS A 252 -7.04 -13.93 4.78
CA LYS A 252 -8.23 -14.42 5.50
C LYS A 252 -7.93 -15.62 6.38
#